data_AF-A0A493U445-F1
#
_entry.id   AF-A0A493U445-F1
#
_cell.length_a   1.000
_cell.length_b   1.000
_cell.length_c   1.000
_cell.angle_alpha   90.00
_cell.angle_beta   90.00
_cell.angle_gamma   90.00
#
_symmetry.space_group_name_H-M   'P 1'
#
loop_
_entity.id
_entity.type
_entity.pdbx_description
1 polymer ?
#
loop_
_entity_poly.entity_id
_entity_poly.type
_entity_poly.pdbx_seq_one_letter_code
_entity_poly.pdbx_strand_id
1 'polypeptide(L)'
;DVITKLSRCHLCALGTASPKTCSTSQPCLLSIFCHPGLLVPLQQAAEAEGALQRRVVVVGSSVLLAGPADAVHIHSARWEYLNGSISRAVVQYDEGSHYVAIHPPYVGRALFHPPNGSLLLEDLQESDSGIYKVTINLAERESLKVLLDVLKPVSRPQLWSSGLVAKATGEVLCEVVEGRVDTITWKKDGQALPRGRGFHVSGSLSILHLRAVKKSDCGSYSCNASNGISWQETSLNVTVAGLSPPLKDVLRIAVVAVVFAAVSGWGLVIPVCQSEKLRIRGELWRWLSAYTCGLVCVSSILAGTAGLLWMREEGPSIAVILPEIVLLYVIVVTFLVAANVTFQPTKLIQLKSTTAQRTMGYTAPGGVLLVVLTSSFHIKNIHHRHEDGCTAFVDVTALAVSTAAVSALPLLAIFLCYHTTQGWQNERDSSCAEKERSSRSFEMSLPNIKDPVPTC
;
A
#
# COMPACT_ATOMS: atom_id res chain seq x y z
N ASP A 1 -4.19 17.02 -33.16
CA ASP A 1 -4.91 17.98 -34.03
C ASP A 1 -5.38 19.30 -33.42
N VAL A 2 -5.21 19.55 -32.11
CA VAL A 2 -5.44 20.90 -31.53
C VAL A 2 -4.13 21.66 -31.28
N ILE A 3 -3.02 20.95 -31.06
CA ILE A 3 -1.70 21.58 -30.82
C ILE A 3 -0.99 21.98 -32.13
N THR A 4 -1.34 21.35 -33.27
CA THR A 4 -0.81 21.68 -34.60
C THR A 4 -1.48 22.89 -35.27
N LYS A 5 -2.61 23.39 -34.76
CA LYS A 5 -3.32 24.57 -35.29
C LYS A 5 -2.86 25.90 -34.67
N LEU A 6 -2.38 25.89 -33.42
CA LEU A 6 -1.86 27.10 -32.77
C LEU A 6 -0.50 27.56 -33.31
N SER A 7 0.38 26.64 -33.75
CA SER A 7 1.67 27.05 -34.32
C SER A 7 1.52 27.73 -35.70
N ARG A 8 0.45 27.41 -36.45
CA ARG A 8 0.24 27.93 -37.80
C ARG A 8 -0.28 29.38 -37.84
N CYS A 9 -1.02 29.82 -36.81
CA CYS A 9 -1.45 31.22 -36.67
C CYS A 9 -0.31 32.15 -36.22
N HIS A 10 0.58 31.66 -35.34
CA HIS A 10 1.71 32.46 -34.86
C HIS A 10 2.76 32.74 -35.96
N LEU A 11 2.92 31.83 -36.93
CA LEU A 11 3.89 31.98 -38.02
C LEU A 11 3.47 32.98 -39.11
N CYS A 12 2.18 33.29 -39.29
CA CYS A 12 1.75 34.36 -40.21
C CYS A 12 1.89 35.76 -39.61
N ALA A 13 1.79 35.91 -38.29
CA ALA A 13 1.95 37.20 -37.60
C ALA A 13 3.41 37.69 -37.55
N LEU A 14 4.39 36.80 -37.78
CA LEU A 14 5.82 37.09 -37.69
C LEU A 14 6.54 37.21 -39.05
N GLY A 15 5.81 37.18 -40.17
CA GLY A 15 6.34 37.59 -41.48
C GLY A 15 7.38 36.66 -42.15
N THR A 16 7.45 35.37 -41.79
CA THR A 16 8.50 34.46 -42.29
C THR A 16 8.02 33.40 -43.30
N ALA A 17 6.83 33.53 -43.90
CA ALA A 17 6.31 32.57 -44.88
C ALA A 17 5.94 33.19 -46.25
N SER A 18 6.27 32.45 -47.31
CA SER A 18 6.05 32.77 -48.73
C SER A 18 4.55 32.78 -49.13
N PRO A 19 4.11 33.64 -50.08
CA PRO A 19 2.71 34.07 -50.23
C PRO A 19 1.74 33.09 -50.94
N LYS A 20 1.92 31.77 -50.84
CA LYS A 20 1.12 30.80 -51.62
C LYS A 20 0.16 29.89 -50.84
N THR A 21 -0.07 30.07 -49.55
CA THR A 21 -0.87 29.07 -48.76
C THR A 21 -1.92 29.64 -47.80
N CYS A 22 -2.49 30.83 -48.04
CA CYS A 22 -3.67 31.30 -47.31
C CYS A 22 -4.90 31.36 -48.23
N SER A 23 -5.69 30.29 -48.23
CA SER A 23 -7.03 30.22 -48.82
C SER A 23 -8.07 30.58 -47.77
N THR A 24 -8.90 31.58 -48.08
CA THR A 24 -9.92 32.20 -47.22
C THR A 24 -11.26 31.47 -47.31
N SER A 25 -11.81 31.02 -46.16
CA SER A 25 -13.26 30.88 -45.99
C SER A 25 -13.68 30.93 -44.50
N GLN A 26 -14.32 32.06 -44.16
CA GLN A 26 -15.24 32.33 -43.01
C GLN A 26 -14.67 32.67 -41.61
N PRO A 27 -15.40 33.53 -40.84
CA PRO A 27 -14.85 34.77 -40.31
C PRO A 27 -14.51 34.72 -38.83
N CYS A 28 -13.33 35.22 -38.46
CA CYS A 28 -13.07 35.69 -37.10
C CYS A 28 -13.49 37.17 -37.02
N LEU A 29 -14.52 37.45 -36.23
CA LEU A 29 -14.90 38.79 -35.79
C LEU A 29 -13.79 39.34 -34.87
N LEU A 30 -12.86 40.09 -35.46
CA LEU A 30 -11.96 41.02 -34.77
C LEU A 30 -11.49 42.06 -35.79
N SER A 31 -12.41 42.94 -36.18
CA SER A 31 -12.07 44.12 -36.98
C SER A 31 -11.54 45.22 -36.06
N ILE A 32 -10.22 45.26 -35.89
CA ILE A 32 -9.50 46.46 -35.49
C ILE A 32 -9.24 47.24 -36.80
N PHE A 33 -10.02 48.29 -37.05
CA PHE A 33 -9.69 49.26 -38.09
C PHE A 33 -8.65 50.23 -37.52
N CYS A 34 -7.46 50.22 -38.11
CA CYS A 34 -6.49 51.29 -37.95
C CYS A 34 -6.40 52.03 -39.30
N HIS A 35 -6.95 53.24 -39.37
CA HIS A 35 -6.62 54.23 -40.40
C HIS A 35 -6.31 55.57 -39.72
N PRO A 36 -5.35 56.34 -40.26
CA PRO A 36 -4.78 57.50 -39.59
C PRO A 36 -5.67 58.73 -39.76
N GLY A 37 -5.93 59.44 -38.67
CA GLY A 37 -6.48 60.80 -38.72
C GLY A 37 -7.94 60.93 -38.31
N LEU A 38 -8.22 60.78 -37.01
CA LEU A 38 -9.16 61.63 -36.26
C LEU A 38 -9.04 61.23 -34.78
N LEU A 39 -8.37 62.04 -33.96
CA LEU A 39 -8.43 61.89 -32.50
C LEU A 39 -9.80 62.39 -32.04
N VAL A 40 -10.80 61.52 -32.08
CA VAL A 40 -12.01 61.66 -31.26
C VAL A 40 -11.70 60.93 -29.96
N PRO A 41 -11.73 61.59 -28.79
CA PRO A 41 -11.65 60.87 -27.54
C PRO A 41 -12.97 60.11 -27.40
N LEU A 42 -12.95 58.82 -27.70
CA LEU A 42 -13.96 57.89 -27.24
C LEU A 42 -13.77 57.82 -25.72
N GLN A 43 -14.43 58.76 -25.04
CA GLN A 43 -14.62 58.74 -23.61
C GLN A 43 -15.59 57.59 -23.36
N GLN A 44 -15.05 56.37 -23.37
CA GLN A 44 -15.68 55.25 -22.70
C GLN A 44 -15.76 55.71 -21.25
N ALA A 45 -16.95 56.13 -20.84
CA ALA A 45 -17.31 56.16 -19.44
C ALA A 45 -17.19 54.70 -18.97
N ALA A 46 -15.98 54.31 -18.56
CA ALA A 46 -15.86 53.39 -17.46
C ALA A 46 -16.67 54.07 -16.36
N GLU A 47 -17.90 53.61 -16.12
CA GLU A 47 -18.50 53.76 -14.82
C GLU A 47 -17.40 53.37 -13.84
N ALA A 48 -16.92 54.36 -13.09
CA ALA A 48 -15.98 54.15 -12.03
C ALA A 48 -16.69 53.28 -10.99
N GLU A 49 -16.70 51.96 -11.19
CA GLU A 49 -16.95 51.02 -10.11
C GLU A 49 -15.88 51.32 -9.07
N GLY A 50 -16.29 51.95 -7.96
CA GLY A 50 -15.39 52.26 -6.85
C GLY A 50 -14.56 51.02 -6.48
N ALA A 51 -13.25 51.22 -6.27
CA ALA A 51 -12.30 50.14 -6.03
C ALA A 51 -12.77 49.25 -4.87
N LEU A 52 -13.11 47.98 -5.16
CA LEU A 52 -13.45 46.99 -4.14
C LEU A 52 -12.19 46.60 -3.35
N GLN A 53 -12.04 47.13 -2.14
CA GLN A 53 -10.88 46.82 -1.30
C GLN A 53 -11.07 45.48 -0.60
N ARG A 54 -10.14 44.53 -0.74
CA ARG A 54 -10.18 43.25 -0.01
C ARG A 54 -9.35 43.33 1.29
N ARG A 55 -9.92 42.89 2.41
CA ARG A 55 -9.25 42.74 3.70
C ARG A 55 -9.45 41.32 4.22
N VAL A 56 -8.35 40.68 4.61
CA VAL A 56 -8.36 39.33 5.18
C VAL A 56 -7.89 39.42 6.62
N VAL A 57 -8.67 38.87 7.56
CA VAL A 57 -8.44 39.06 9.00
C VAL A 57 -8.76 37.76 9.75
N VAL A 58 -8.21 37.60 10.96
CA VAL A 58 -8.43 36.41 11.80
C VAL A 58 -9.62 36.58 12.74
N VAL A 59 -10.34 35.50 13.01
CA VAL A 59 -11.42 35.47 14.03
C VAL A 59 -10.91 35.97 15.39
N GLY A 60 -11.74 36.72 16.10
CA GLY A 60 -11.47 37.30 17.43
C GLY A 60 -10.60 38.55 17.42
N SER A 61 -10.11 38.99 16.25
CA SER A 61 -9.37 40.25 16.10
C SER A 61 -10.29 41.42 15.75
N SER A 62 -9.71 42.61 15.61
CA SER A 62 -10.43 43.83 15.21
C SER A 62 -9.91 44.36 13.87
N VAL A 63 -10.79 44.94 13.06
CA VAL A 63 -10.44 45.54 11.76
C VAL A 63 -10.98 46.96 11.62
N LEU A 64 -10.14 47.87 11.13
CA LEU A 64 -10.55 49.20 10.72
C LEU A 64 -10.93 49.19 9.23
N LEU A 65 -12.21 49.37 8.97
CA LEU A 65 -12.75 49.66 7.64
C LEU A 65 -12.64 51.18 7.43
N ALA A 66 -11.60 51.60 6.74
CA ALA A 66 -11.35 53.01 6.46
C ALA A 66 -12.49 53.62 5.65
N GLY A 67 -12.90 54.84 6.03
CA GLY A 67 -13.81 55.65 5.23
C GLY A 67 -13.15 56.16 3.94
N PRO A 68 -13.93 56.78 3.03
CA PRO A 68 -13.42 57.45 1.84
C PRO A 68 -12.40 58.54 2.20
N ALA A 69 -11.23 58.52 1.56
CA ALA A 69 -10.11 59.42 1.87
C ALA A 69 -10.42 60.90 1.58
N ASP A 70 -11.34 61.17 0.66
CA ASP A 70 -11.68 62.51 0.18
C ASP A 70 -12.87 63.15 0.94
N ALA A 71 -13.38 62.48 1.98
CA ALA A 71 -14.52 62.97 2.73
C ALA A 71 -14.14 64.15 3.64
N VAL A 72 -14.62 65.34 3.30
CA VAL A 72 -14.44 66.57 4.08
C VAL A 72 -15.80 66.99 4.65
N HIS A 73 -15.92 67.02 5.99
CA HIS A 73 -17.16 67.31 6.75
C HIS A 73 -18.32 66.31 6.49
N ILE A 74 -18.45 65.34 7.39
CA ILE A 74 -19.43 64.24 7.30
C ILE A 74 -20.69 64.62 8.09
N HIS A 75 -21.77 65.01 7.39
CA HIS A 75 -23.08 65.33 7.97
C HIS A 75 -23.92 64.07 8.20
N SER A 76 -23.78 63.07 7.33
CA SER A 76 -24.41 61.76 7.51
C SER A 76 -23.52 60.64 6.99
N ALA A 77 -23.58 59.47 7.63
CA ALA A 77 -22.86 58.29 7.18
C ALA A 77 -23.69 57.03 7.44
N ARG A 78 -23.69 56.11 6.46
CA ARG A 78 -24.35 54.82 6.56
C ARG A 78 -23.41 53.71 6.12
N TRP A 79 -23.10 52.80 7.04
CA TRP A 79 -22.45 51.52 6.74
C TRP A 79 -23.50 50.44 6.55
N GLU A 80 -23.37 49.67 5.47
CA GLU A 80 -24.26 48.57 5.11
C GLU A 80 -23.46 47.29 4.87
N TYR A 81 -23.96 46.17 5.38
CA TYR A 81 -23.48 44.84 5.05
C TYR A 81 -24.32 44.29 3.89
N LEU A 82 -23.65 43.94 2.81
CA LEU A 82 -24.22 43.43 1.58
C LEU A 82 -23.96 41.92 1.49
N ASN A 83 -25.04 41.15 1.35
CA ASN A 83 -25.00 39.72 1.08
C ASN A 83 -25.98 39.39 -0.06
N GLY A 84 -25.46 39.28 -1.28
CA GLY A 84 -26.28 39.16 -2.49
C GLY A 84 -27.17 40.40 -2.68
N SER A 85 -28.48 40.21 -2.69
CA SER A 85 -29.48 41.29 -2.80
C SER A 85 -29.90 41.91 -1.46
N ILE A 86 -29.41 41.35 -0.33
CA ILE A 86 -29.80 41.80 1.01
C ILE A 86 -28.80 42.88 1.47
N SER A 87 -29.32 44.08 1.77
CA SER A 87 -28.59 45.15 2.46
C SER A 87 -29.06 45.25 3.91
N ARG A 88 -28.14 45.16 4.87
CA ARG A 88 -28.42 45.38 6.29
C ARG A 88 -27.65 46.58 6.80
N ALA A 89 -28.33 47.54 7.40
CA ALA A 89 -27.66 48.65 8.07
C ALA A 89 -26.79 48.12 9.22
N VAL A 90 -25.54 48.59 9.29
CA VAL A 90 -24.58 48.28 10.36
C VAL A 90 -24.48 49.48 11.29
N VAL A 91 -24.23 50.66 10.70
CA VAL A 91 -24.18 51.95 11.39
C VAL A 91 -24.96 52.99 10.60
N GLN A 92 -25.71 53.83 11.30
CA GLN A 92 -26.31 55.04 10.78
C GLN A 92 -25.97 56.23 11.70
N TYR A 93 -25.35 57.25 11.12
CA TYR A 93 -24.97 58.49 11.78
C TYR A 93 -25.55 59.69 11.04
N ASP A 94 -26.10 60.63 11.81
CA ASP A 94 -26.58 61.93 11.35
C ASP A 94 -26.13 62.98 12.37
N GLU A 95 -25.47 64.03 11.91
CA GLU A 95 -24.92 65.11 12.75
C GLU A 95 -26.01 65.74 13.64
N GLY A 96 -27.25 65.86 13.15
CA GLY A 96 -28.36 66.44 13.90
C GLY A 96 -28.88 65.58 15.05
N SER A 97 -28.55 64.28 15.07
CA SER A 97 -29.03 63.33 16.08
C SER A 97 -28.13 63.22 17.31
N HIS A 98 -26.87 63.71 17.24
CA HIS A 98 -25.84 63.60 18.28
C HIS A 98 -25.49 62.18 18.78
N TYR A 99 -26.12 61.10 18.29
CA TYR A 99 -25.79 59.72 18.63
C TYR A 99 -25.62 58.84 17.39
N VAL A 100 -24.83 57.77 17.51
CA VAL A 100 -24.59 56.79 16.43
C VAL A 100 -25.52 55.60 16.63
N ALA A 101 -26.37 55.30 15.64
CA ALA A 101 -27.24 54.13 15.66
C ALA A 101 -26.48 52.91 15.12
N ILE A 102 -26.18 51.95 15.99
CA ILE A 102 -25.57 50.66 15.62
C ILE A 102 -26.67 49.59 15.64
N HIS A 103 -26.76 48.79 14.57
CA HIS A 103 -27.79 47.77 14.44
C HIS A 103 -27.28 46.36 14.81
N PRO A 104 -28.15 45.47 15.33
CA PRO A 104 -27.79 44.06 15.55
C PRO A 104 -27.35 43.36 14.25
N PRO A 105 -26.38 42.42 14.29
CA PRO A 105 -25.66 41.88 15.45
C PRO A 105 -24.37 42.64 15.83
N TYR A 106 -24.21 43.90 15.42
CA TYR A 106 -22.97 44.66 15.61
C TYR A 106 -22.93 45.50 16.89
N VAL A 107 -24.05 45.53 17.64
CA VAL A 107 -24.16 46.25 18.92
C VAL A 107 -23.12 45.72 19.91
N GLY A 108 -22.33 46.63 20.50
CA GLY A 108 -21.30 46.31 21.48
C GLY A 108 -19.94 45.92 20.90
N ARG A 109 -19.80 45.83 19.56
CA ARG A 109 -18.53 45.51 18.89
C ARG A 109 -18.18 46.40 17.68
N ALA A 110 -19.12 47.20 17.19
CA ALA A 110 -18.87 48.20 16.17
C ALA A 110 -18.64 49.59 16.80
N LEU A 111 -17.57 50.25 16.39
CA LEU A 111 -17.20 51.60 16.82
C LEU A 111 -17.02 52.49 15.57
N PHE A 112 -17.88 53.48 15.43
CA PHE A 112 -17.83 54.42 14.31
C PHE A 112 -17.03 55.66 14.68
N HIS A 113 -16.20 56.15 13.74
CA HIS A 113 -15.42 57.37 13.89
C HIS A 113 -15.98 58.48 12.98
N PRO A 114 -16.85 59.38 13.49
CA PRO A 114 -17.48 60.42 12.68
C PRO A 114 -16.52 61.32 11.89
N PRO A 115 -15.36 61.77 12.43
CA PRO A 115 -14.48 62.69 11.70
C PRO A 115 -13.95 62.19 10.35
N ASN A 116 -13.83 60.87 10.15
CA ASN A 116 -13.29 60.27 8.92
C ASN A 116 -14.17 59.16 8.33
N GLY A 117 -15.36 58.94 8.90
CA GLY A 117 -16.32 57.93 8.41
C GLY A 117 -15.88 56.48 8.55
N SER A 118 -14.80 56.19 9.28
CA SER A 118 -14.27 54.83 9.42
C SER A 118 -15.06 54.03 10.44
N LEU A 119 -15.11 52.72 10.23
CA LEU A 119 -15.76 51.76 11.12
C LEU A 119 -14.73 50.78 11.66
N LEU A 120 -14.52 50.77 12.97
CA LEU A 120 -13.77 49.73 13.67
C LEU A 120 -14.75 48.63 14.09
N LEU A 121 -14.50 47.40 13.66
CA LEU A 121 -15.26 46.23 14.06
C LEU A 121 -14.36 45.33 14.91
N GLU A 122 -14.76 45.08 16.15
CA GLU A 122 -14.06 44.26 17.14
C GLU A 122 -14.68 42.86 17.25
N ASP A 123 -13.93 41.92 17.84
CA ASP A 123 -14.35 40.52 18.05
C ASP A 123 -14.98 39.90 16.79
N LEU A 124 -14.19 39.91 15.71
CA LEU A 124 -14.63 39.44 14.41
C LEU A 124 -15.01 37.95 14.43
N GLN A 125 -16.16 37.65 13.85
CA GLN A 125 -16.65 36.29 13.67
C GLN A 125 -16.59 35.89 12.19
N GLU A 126 -16.53 34.60 11.90
CA GLU A 126 -16.49 34.09 10.51
C GLU A 126 -17.71 34.56 9.69
N SER A 127 -18.87 34.72 10.35
CA SER A 127 -20.11 35.26 9.78
C SER A 127 -20.04 36.73 9.38
N ASP A 128 -19.04 37.48 9.86
CA ASP A 128 -18.84 38.88 9.48
C ASP A 128 -18.21 39.04 8.10
N SER A 129 -17.79 37.93 7.48
CA SER A 129 -17.30 37.91 6.11
C SER A 129 -18.38 38.38 5.13
N GLY A 130 -18.01 39.27 4.21
CA GLY A 130 -18.91 39.83 3.22
C GLY A 130 -18.49 41.20 2.75
N ILE A 131 -19.37 41.88 2.02
CA ILE A 131 -19.08 43.19 1.44
C ILE A 131 -19.71 44.26 2.32
N TYR A 132 -18.88 45.17 2.85
CA TYR A 132 -19.33 46.35 3.57
C TYR A 132 -19.28 47.55 2.65
N LYS A 133 -20.36 48.33 2.61
CA LYS A 133 -20.47 49.53 1.80
C LYS A 133 -20.69 50.72 2.72
N VAL A 134 -19.92 51.79 2.54
CA VAL A 134 -20.15 53.07 3.21
C VAL A 134 -20.71 54.08 2.23
N THR A 135 -21.78 54.76 2.64
CA THR A 135 -22.38 55.89 1.92
C THR A 135 -22.28 57.11 2.82
N ILE A 136 -21.57 58.14 2.37
CA ILE A 136 -21.37 59.41 3.10
C ILE A 136 -22.25 60.48 2.46
N ASN A 137 -22.87 61.34 3.28
CA ASN A 137 -23.69 62.48 2.86
C ASN A 137 -24.77 62.11 1.82
N LEU A 138 -25.29 60.87 1.90
CA LEU A 138 -26.25 60.28 0.95
C LEU A 138 -25.77 60.25 -0.51
N ALA A 139 -24.47 60.39 -0.76
CA ALA A 139 -23.86 60.32 -2.08
C ALA A 139 -23.59 58.86 -2.49
N GLU A 140 -24.57 58.18 -3.09
CA GLU A 140 -24.44 56.78 -3.50
C GLU A 140 -23.33 56.53 -4.55
N ARG A 141 -23.06 57.54 -5.39
CA ARG A 141 -22.08 57.48 -6.48
C ARG A 141 -20.62 57.42 -6.00
N GLU A 142 -20.38 57.80 -4.74
CA GLU A 142 -19.05 57.84 -4.11
C GLU A 142 -18.90 56.74 -3.03
N SER A 143 -19.76 55.72 -3.07
CA SER A 143 -19.75 54.67 -2.05
C SER A 143 -18.53 53.74 -2.18
N LEU A 144 -17.76 53.66 -1.09
CA LEU A 144 -16.63 52.73 -0.97
C LEU A 144 -17.14 51.35 -0.55
N LYS A 145 -16.68 50.31 -1.24
CA LYS A 145 -16.97 48.91 -0.94
C LYS A 145 -15.73 48.19 -0.44
N VAL A 146 -15.84 47.46 0.65
CA VAL A 146 -14.78 46.66 1.25
C VAL A 146 -15.24 45.21 1.38
N LEU A 147 -14.53 44.28 0.74
CA LEU A 147 -14.71 42.84 0.92
C LEU A 147 -13.90 42.39 2.14
N LEU A 148 -14.58 42.05 3.23
CA LEU A 148 -13.99 41.49 4.44
C LEU A 148 -14.07 39.95 4.38
N ASP A 149 -12.94 39.27 4.55
CA ASP A 149 -12.83 37.81 4.61
C ASP A 149 -12.25 37.44 6.00
N VAL A 150 -13.09 36.97 6.91
CA VAL A 150 -12.71 36.62 8.28
C VAL A 150 -12.45 35.11 8.34
N LEU A 151 -11.20 34.75 8.59
CA LEU A 151 -10.75 33.36 8.53
C LEU A 151 -10.39 32.83 9.91
N LYS A 152 -10.67 31.55 10.13
CA LYS A 152 -10.07 30.78 11.23
C LYS A 152 -8.67 30.32 10.81
N PRO A 153 -7.69 30.27 11.73
CA PRO A 153 -6.40 29.67 11.45
C PRO A 153 -6.54 28.22 10.99
N VAL A 154 -5.71 27.79 10.05
CA VAL A 154 -5.67 26.38 9.65
C VAL A 154 -5.11 25.53 10.79
N SER A 155 -5.80 24.43 11.08
CA SER A 155 -5.32 23.40 12.00
C SER A 155 -4.17 22.60 11.39
N ARG A 156 -3.48 21.83 12.23
CA ARG A 156 -2.41 20.93 11.78
C ARG A 156 -2.99 19.83 10.87
N PRO A 157 -2.45 19.65 9.65
CA PRO A 157 -2.92 18.60 8.75
C PRO A 157 -2.70 17.21 9.32
N GLN A 158 -3.59 16.29 9.00
CA GLN A 158 -3.43 14.86 9.25
C GLN A 158 -3.08 14.17 7.94
N LEU A 159 -2.08 13.28 7.97
CA LEU A 159 -1.61 12.55 6.79
C LEU A 159 -1.85 11.05 6.96
N TRP A 160 -2.32 10.41 5.88
CA TRP A 160 -2.44 8.97 5.79
C TRP A 160 -1.88 8.47 4.47
N SER A 161 -1.26 7.30 4.49
CA SER A 161 -0.83 6.61 3.28
C SER A 161 -1.57 5.29 3.15
N SER A 162 -2.03 4.99 1.93
CA SER A 162 -2.36 3.62 1.55
C SER A 162 -1.10 2.75 1.62
N GLY A 163 -1.23 1.46 1.94
CA GLY A 163 -0.11 0.53 1.94
C GLY A 163 0.52 0.44 0.54
N LEU A 164 1.60 1.19 0.32
CA LEU A 164 2.23 1.32 -0.99
C LEU A 164 3.01 0.06 -1.34
N VAL A 165 2.72 -0.48 -2.53
CA VAL A 165 3.39 -1.66 -3.08
C VAL A 165 4.11 -1.25 -4.36
N ALA A 166 5.34 -1.74 -4.55
CA ALA A 166 6.12 -1.48 -5.74
C ALA A 166 5.32 -1.85 -7.01
N LYS A 167 5.44 -1.02 -8.06
CA LYS A 167 4.75 -1.10 -9.35
C LYS A 167 3.24 -0.88 -9.33
N ALA A 168 2.61 -0.86 -8.15
CA ALA A 168 1.21 -0.51 -8.01
C ALA A 168 1.01 1.02 -8.04
N THR A 169 -0.26 1.44 -8.01
CA THR A 169 -0.62 2.84 -7.72
C THR A 169 -0.97 2.94 -6.25
N GLY A 170 -0.56 4.02 -5.59
CA GLY A 170 -0.99 4.30 -4.23
C GLY A 170 -1.19 5.79 -3.99
N GLU A 171 -1.68 6.10 -2.80
CA GLU A 171 -2.18 7.42 -2.45
C GLU A 171 -1.70 7.85 -1.07
N VAL A 172 -1.45 9.15 -0.94
CA VAL A 172 -1.20 9.84 0.32
C VAL A 172 -2.23 10.96 0.45
N LEU A 173 -3.01 10.91 1.52
CA LEU A 173 -4.09 11.86 1.83
C LEU A 173 -3.60 12.89 2.85
N CYS A 174 -4.01 14.14 2.67
CA CYS A 174 -3.86 15.23 3.61
C CYS A 174 -5.23 15.82 3.92
N GLU A 175 -5.63 15.79 5.19
CA GLU A 175 -6.90 16.35 5.67
C GLU A 175 -6.63 17.43 6.72
N VAL A 176 -7.43 18.49 6.67
CA VAL A 176 -7.40 19.58 7.64
C VAL A 176 -8.79 19.69 8.25
N VAL A 177 -8.88 19.52 9.57
CA VAL A 177 -10.16 19.41 10.28
C VAL A 177 -10.79 20.79 10.51
N GLU A 178 -9.97 21.78 10.86
CA GLU A 178 -10.41 23.14 11.16
C GLU A 178 -9.68 24.20 10.32
N GLY A 179 -10.43 25.23 9.94
CA GLY A 179 -9.98 26.34 9.11
C GLY A 179 -10.15 26.08 7.62
N ARG A 180 -10.58 27.10 6.86
CA ARG A 180 -10.66 27.03 5.39
C ARG A 180 -9.25 26.94 4.83
N VAL A 181 -9.00 25.99 3.94
CA VAL A 181 -7.73 25.82 3.23
C VAL A 181 -7.85 26.41 1.83
N ASP A 182 -7.02 27.39 1.52
CA ASP A 182 -6.99 28.03 0.19
C ASP A 182 -5.92 27.36 -0.70
N THR A 183 -4.85 26.80 -0.13
CA THR A 183 -3.77 26.15 -0.88
C THR A 183 -3.19 24.98 -0.12
N ILE A 184 -2.91 23.88 -0.83
CA ILE A 184 -2.15 22.74 -0.32
C ILE A 184 -0.92 22.56 -1.20
N THR A 185 0.25 22.45 -0.56
CA THR A 185 1.52 22.18 -1.22
C THR A 185 2.17 20.93 -0.67
N TRP A 186 2.65 20.08 -1.57
CA TRP A 186 3.29 18.82 -1.23
C TRP A 186 4.80 18.89 -1.41
N LYS A 187 5.52 18.27 -0.47
CA LYS A 187 6.97 18.11 -0.52
C LYS A 187 7.34 16.65 -0.28
N LYS A 188 8.46 16.23 -0.85
CA LYS A 188 9.13 14.96 -0.55
C LYS A 188 10.54 15.28 -0.09
N ASP A 189 10.91 14.77 1.08
CA ASP A 189 12.24 14.93 1.68
C ASP A 189 12.66 16.42 1.78
N GLY A 190 11.70 17.28 2.13
CA GLY A 190 11.87 18.74 2.23
C GLY A 190 11.90 19.51 0.92
N GLN A 191 11.85 18.83 -0.23
CA GLN A 191 11.89 19.45 -1.56
C GLN A 191 10.53 19.38 -2.25
N ALA A 192 10.28 20.29 -3.20
CA ALA A 192 9.08 20.24 -4.03
C ALA A 192 9.00 18.90 -4.79
N LEU A 193 7.79 18.38 -5.00
CA LEU A 193 7.60 17.13 -5.73
C LEU A 193 8.26 17.21 -7.13
N PRO A 194 9.02 16.17 -7.54
CA PRO A 194 9.69 16.16 -8.83
C PRO A 194 8.66 16.22 -9.96
N ARG A 195 8.84 17.16 -10.90
CA ARG A 195 7.95 17.30 -12.06
C ARG A 195 8.07 16.08 -12.97
N GLY A 196 6.93 15.47 -13.30
CA GLY A 196 6.80 14.40 -14.28
C GLY A 196 7.45 13.08 -13.85
N ARG A 197 6.86 12.36 -12.88
CA ARG A 197 7.26 10.99 -12.49
C ARG A 197 6.12 10.15 -11.87
N GLY A 198 4.89 10.33 -12.34
CA GLY A 198 3.75 9.56 -11.82
C GLY A 198 3.10 10.13 -10.55
N PHE A 199 3.61 11.25 -10.02
CA PHE A 199 2.91 12.05 -9.02
C PHE A 199 1.78 12.84 -9.69
N HIS A 200 0.57 12.70 -9.16
CA HIS A 200 -0.59 13.45 -9.59
C HIS A 200 -1.35 13.93 -8.36
N VAL A 201 -1.57 15.24 -8.27
CA VAL A 201 -2.36 15.81 -7.18
C VAL A 201 -3.80 15.95 -7.67
N SER A 202 -4.75 15.48 -6.87
CA SER A 202 -6.20 15.65 -7.09
C SER A 202 -6.61 17.12 -7.25
N GLY A 203 -7.79 17.38 -7.83
CA GLY A 203 -8.30 18.74 -8.03
C GLY A 203 -8.52 19.52 -6.73
N SER A 204 -8.81 18.84 -5.62
CA SER A 204 -8.88 19.42 -4.27
C SER A 204 -7.51 19.64 -3.62
N LEU A 205 -6.42 19.22 -4.28
CA LEU A 205 -5.04 19.26 -3.81
C LEU A 205 -4.72 18.40 -2.56
N SER A 206 -5.73 17.76 -1.97
CA SER A 206 -5.66 16.99 -0.72
C SER A 206 -5.12 15.57 -0.89
N ILE A 207 -5.24 14.98 -2.08
CA ILE A 207 -4.75 13.62 -2.37
C ILE A 207 -3.59 13.69 -3.35
N LEU A 208 -2.47 13.06 -2.97
CA LEU A 208 -1.31 12.79 -3.81
C LEU A 208 -1.36 11.34 -4.29
N HIS A 209 -1.58 11.14 -5.59
CA HIS A 209 -1.49 9.83 -6.24
C HIS A 209 -0.06 9.59 -6.73
N LEU A 210 0.46 8.40 -6.46
CA LEU A 210 1.74 7.88 -6.93
C LEU A 210 1.48 6.71 -7.87
N ARG A 211 1.77 6.88 -9.16
CA ARG A 211 1.62 5.82 -10.18
C ARG A 211 2.92 5.05 -10.35
N ALA A 212 2.82 3.73 -10.49
CA ALA A 212 3.95 2.83 -10.71
C ALA A 212 5.06 3.05 -9.66
N VAL A 213 4.68 2.92 -8.39
CA VAL A 213 5.49 3.22 -7.21
C VAL A 213 6.82 2.46 -7.22
N LYS A 214 7.90 3.09 -6.77
CA LYS A 214 9.26 2.51 -6.73
C LYS A 214 9.92 2.70 -5.37
N LYS A 215 11.02 1.99 -5.13
CA LYS A 215 11.90 2.19 -3.97
C LYS A 215 12.30 3.65 -3.72
N SER A 216 12.54 4.41 -4.80
CA SER A 216 12.91 5.83 -4.72
C SER A 216 11.82 6.72 -4.14
N ASP A 217 10.57 6.24 -4.13
CA ASP A 217 9.43 6.96 -3.62
C ASP A 217 9.31 6.84 -2.11
N CYS A 218 10.10 5.99 -1.45
CA CYS A 218 10.26 6.01 0.00
C CYS A 218 10.85 7.35 0.45
N GLY A 219 10.37 7.86 1.57
CA GLY A 219 10.81 9.14 2.11
C GLY A 219 9.78 9.81 2.99
N SER A 220 10.10 11.04 3.42
CA SER A 220 9.21 11.87 4.22
C SER A 220 8.36 12.75 3.32
N TYR A 221 7.06 12.56 3.32
CA TYR A 221 6.11 13.39 2.57
C TYR A 221 5.52 14.42 3.48
N SER A 222 5.60 15.69 3.10
CA SER A 222 5.02 16.79 3.86
C SER A 222 3.87 17.42 3.09
N CYS A 223 2.77 17.68 3.80
CA CYS A 223 1.66 18.49 3.33
C CYS A 223 1.68 19.81 4.09
N ASN A 224 1.79 20.92 3.36
CA ASN A 224 1.60 22.27 3.90
C ASN A 224 0.27 22.81 3.42
N ALA A 225 -0.65 23.02 4.35
CA ALA A 225 -1.95 23.65 4.11
C ALA A 225 -1.90 25.10 4.60
N SER A 226 -2.39 26.01 3.78
CA SER A 226 -2.40 27.44 4.08
C SER A 226 -3.70 28.12 3.69
N ASN A 227 -3.95 29.24 4.35
CA ASN A 227 -4.97 30.21 4.00
C ASN A 227 -4.40 31.63 4.06
N GLY A 228 -5.21 32.63 3.75
CA GLY A 228 -4.77 34.03 3.71
C GLY A 228 -4.18 34.61 5.02
N ILE A 229 -4.28 33.90 6.16
CA ILE A 229 -3.80 34.38 7.47
C ILE A 229 -2.82 33.44 8.17
N SER A 230 -2.72 32.17 7.75
CA SER A 230 -2.01 31.13 8.51
C SER A 230 -1.61 29.96 7.62
N TRP A 231 -0.63 29.18 8.09
CA TRP A 231 -0.19 27.95 7.45
C TRP A 231 0.24 26.93 8.49
N GLN A 232 0.08 25.65 8.18
CA GLN A 232 0.54 24.54 8.99
C GLN A 232 1.09 23.43 8.08
N GLU A 233 2.16 22.77 8.53
CA GLU A 233 2.81 21.68 7.80
C GLU A 233 2.87 20.43 8.69
N THR A 234 2.66 19.26 8.09
CA THR A 234 2.84 17.95 8.75
C THR A 234 3.48 16.98 7.80
N SER A 235 4.34 16.11 8.33
CA SER A 235 5.08 15.11 7.56
C SER A 235 4.72 13.68 7.98
N LEU A 236 4.77 12.77 7.01
CA LEU A 236 4.57 11.35 7.17
C LEU A 236 5.70 10.59 6.46
N ASN A 237 6.33 9.66 7.18
CA ASN A 237 7.30 8.76 6.58
C ASN A 237 6.59 7.63 5.84
N VAL A 238 6.74 7.63 4.52
CA VAL A 238 6.12 6.68 3.62
C VAL A 238 7.13 5.60 3.24
N THR A 239 6.71 4.35 3.36
CA THR A 239 7.50 3.18 2.97
C THR A 239 6.77 2.40 1.87
N VAL A 240 7.55 1.85 0.96
CA VAL A 240 7.07 1.05 -0.17
C VAL A 240 7.43 -0.40 0.08
N ALA A 241 6.42 -1.26 0.12
CA ALA A 241 6.62 -2.70 0.17
C ALA A 241 7.02 -3.23 -1.21
N GLY A 242 8.13 -3.98 -1.28
CA GLY A 242 8.54 -4.64 -2.53
C GLY A 242 7.65 -5.83 -2.91
N LEU A 243 6.93 -6.40 -1.93
CA LEU A 243 6.06 -7.55 -2.11
C LEU A 243 4.60 -7.18 -1.88
N SER A 244 3.75 -7.52 -2.85
CA SER A 244 2.31 -7.51 -2.69
C SER A 244 1.87 -8.57 -1.67
N PRO A 245 0.70 -8.42 -1.02
CA PRO A 245 0.17 -9.42 -0.10
C PRO A 245 0.19 -10.88 -0.65
N PRO A 246 -0.27 -11.17 -1.88
CA PRO A 246 -0.23 -12.55 -2.40
C PRO A 246 1.20 -13.09 -2.54
N LEU A 247 2.19 -12.27 -2.93
CA LEU A 247 3.58 -12.72 -3.03
C LEU A 247 4.19 -13.06 -1.67
N LYS A 248 3.75 -12.41 -0.58
CA LYS A 248 4.16 -12.80 0.78
C LYS A 248 3.64 -14.19 1.13
N ASP A 249 2.43 -14.54 0.68
CA ASP A 249 1.87 -15.87 0.90
C ASP A 249 2.59 -16.93 0.04
N VAL A 250 2.95 -16.61 -1.22
CA VAL A 250 3.79 -17.49 -2.05
C VAL A 250 5.12 -17.81 -1.34
N LEU A 251 5.77 -16.81 -0.74
CA LEU A 251 7.01 -17.00 0.02
C LEU A 251 6.82 -17.96 1.19
N ARG A 252 5.77 -17.75 1.99
CA ARG A 252 5.47 -18.60 3.15
C ARG A 252 5.20 -20.04 2.73
N ILE A 253 4.38 -20.23 1.69
CA ILE A 253 4.06 -21.56 1.16
C ILE A 253 5.31 -22.26 0.62
N ALA A 254 6.14 -21.56 -0.16
CA ALA A 254 7.38 -22.11 -0.71
C ALA A 254 8.37 -22.52 0.40
N VAL A 255 8.50 -21.72 1.47
CA VAL A 255 9.34 -22.05 2.63
C VAL A 255 8.83 -23.31 3.33
N VAL A 256 7.51 -23.41 3.58
CA VAL A 256 6.91 -24.59 4.20
C VAL A 256 7.10 -25.83 3.31
N ALA A 257 6.95 -25.69 1.99
CA ALA A 257 7.21 -26.78 1.04
C ALA A 257 8.67 -27.29 1.12
N VAL A 258 9.65 -26.38 1.18
CA VAL A 258 11.07 -26.74 1.34
C VAL A 258 11.32 -27.45 2.65
N VAL A 259 10.70 -27.02 3.75
CA VAL A 259 10.87 -27.67 5.06
C VAL A 259 10.36 -29.11 5.02
N PHE A 260 9.15 -29.35 4.49
CA PHE A 260 8.63 -30.71 4.34
C PHE A 260 9.48 -31.56 3.39
N ALA A 261 9.94 -30.99 2.28
CA ALA A 261 10.83 -31.66 1.34
C ALA A 261 12.16 -32.06 2.01
N ALA A 262 12.78 -31.15 2.78
CA ALA A 262 14.00 -31.43 3.52
C ALA A 262 13.81 -32.57 4.54
N VAL A 263 12.75 -32.50 5.36
CA VAL A 263 12.44 -33.53 6.36
C VAL A 263 12.18 -34.89 5.70
N SER A 264 11.45 -34.91 4.58
CA SER A 264 11.24 -36.14 3.81
C SER A 264 12.54 -36.68 3.20
N GLY A 265 13.45 -35.81 2.76
CA GLY A 265 14.77 -36.18 2.23
C GLY A 265 15.63 -36.89 3.27
N TRP A 266 15.69 -36.38 4.50
CA TRP A 266 16.37 -37.06 5.61
C TRP A 266 15.78 -38.45 5.89
N GLY A 267 14.46 -38.58 5.85
CA GLY A 267 13.77 -39.87 6.00
C GLY A 267 14.09 -40.89 4.88
N LEU A 268 14.50 -40.43 3.69
CA LEU A 268 14.93 -41.28 2.57
C LEU A 268 16.42 -41.64 2.62
N VAL A 269 17.26 -40.78 3.21
CA VAL A 269 18.71 -41.02 3.36
C VAL A 269 18.99 -42.06 4.44
N ILE A 270 18.23 -42.04 5.55
CA ILE A 270 18.44 -42.95 6.68
C ILE A 270 18.45 -44.45 6.27
N PRO A 271 17.51 -44.96 5.46
CA PRO A 271 17.53 -46.36 5.02
C PRO A 271 18.67 -46.71 4.03
N VAL A 272 19.14 -45.73 3.24
CA VAL A 272 20.18 -45.93 2.22
C VAL A 272 21.57 -45.99 2.86
N CYS A 273 21.78 -45.27 3.97
CA CYS A 273 23.06 -45.22 4.68
C CYS A 273 23.22 -46.32 5.75
N GLN A 274 22.25 -47.23 5.91
CA GLN A 274 22.33 -48.31 6.92
C GLN A 274 23.19 -49.49 6.45
N SER A 275 24.04 -49.98 7.37
CA SER A 275 24.78 -51.25 7.23
C SER A 275 23.82 -52.42 7.03
N GLU A 276 24.24 -53.43 6.26
CA GLU A 276 23.46 -54.64 5.97
C GLU A 276 22.97 -55.36 7.24
N LYS A 277 23.68 -55.19 8.35
CA LYS A 277 23.34 -55.73 9.69
C LYS A 277 22.26 -54.94 10.44
N LEU A 278 22.03 -53.67 10.09
CA LEU A 278 21.10 -52.76 10.77
C LEU A 278 19.88 -52.40 9.92
N ARG A 279 19.64 -53.16 8.84
CA ARG A 279 18.62 -52.87 7.84
C ARG A 279 17.23 -52.96 8.46
N ILE A 280 16.55 -51.81 8.56
CA ILE A 280 15.15 -51.74 9.01
C ILE A 280 14.29 -52.62 8.08
N ARG A 281 13.70 -53.69 8.61
CA ARG A 281 12.88 -54.66 7.88
C ARG A 281 11.54 -54.85 8.59
N GLY A 282 10.47 -55.13 7.84
CA GLY A 282 9.13 -55.37 8.40
C GLY A 282 8.24 -54.12 8.45
N GLU A 283 7.35 -54.04 9.45
CA GLU A 283 6.30 -53.01 9.54
C GLU A 283 6.83 -51.59 9.72
N LEU A 284 7.97 -51.41 10.38
CA LEU A 284 8.54 -50.09 10.62
C LEU A 284 8.98 -49.38 9.32
N TRP A 285 9.58 -50.13 8.39
CA TRP A 285 9.97 -49.60 7.08
C TRP A 285 8.73 -49.18 6.26
N ARG A 286 7.63 -49.93 6.41
CA ARG A 286 6.34 -49.63 5.77
C ARG A 286 5.79 -48.27 6.24
N TRP A 287 5.76 -48.03 7.55
CA TRP A 287 5.29 -46.77 8.12
C TRP A 287 6.20 -45.58 7.79
N LEU A 288 7.53 -45.79 7.84
CA LEU A 288 8.50 -44.76 7.47
C LEU A 288 8.40 -44.38 5.98
N SER A 289 8.22 -45.37 5.09
CA SER A 289 8.03 -45.15 3.66
C SER A 289 6.70 -44.43 3.36
N ALA A 290 5.61 -44.83 4.02
CA ALA A 290 4.33 -44.15 3.88
C ALA A 290 4.40 -42.68 4.34
N TYR A 291 5.04 -42.42 5.49
CA TYR A 291 5.19 -41.07 6.03
C TYR A 291 6.04 -40.17 5.14
N THR A 292 7.21 -40.65 4.71
CA THR A 292 8.10 -39.89 3.80
C THR A 292 7.42 -39.61 2.47
N CYS A 293 6.71 -40.58 1.88
CA CYS A 293 5.96 -40.38 0.65
C CYS A 293 4.81 -39.39 0.82
N GLY A 294 4.10 -39.44 1.96
CA GLY A 294 3.08 -38.46 2.33
C GLY A 294 3.64 -37.04 2.45
N LEU A 295 4.80 -36.86 3.09
CA LEU A 295 5.46 -35.55 3.18
C LEU A 295 5.88 -35.01 1.81
N VAL A 296 6.39 -35.85 0.91
CA VAL A 296 6.70 -35.46 -0.48
C VAL A 296 5.44 -35.04 -1.24
N CYS A 297 4.32 -35.73 -1.02
CA CYS A 297 3.04 -35.36 -1.62
C CYS A 297 2.56 -33.98 -1.13
N VAL A 298 2.58 -33.75 0.19
CA VAL A 298 2.20 -32.46 0.79
C VAL A 298 3.11 -31.34 0.31
N SER A 299 4.43 -31.56 0.29
CA SER A 299 5.39 -30.54 -0.18
C SER A 299 5.20 -30.23 -1.67
N SER A 300 4.86 -31.22 -2.49
CA SER A 300 4.56 -31.04 -3.92
C SER A 300 3.27 -30.25 -4.13
N ILE A 301 2.22 -30.50 -3.34
CA ILE A 301 0.99 -29.71 -3.37
C ILE A 301 1.28 -28.24 -3.01
N LEU A 302 2.05 -28.01 -1.95
CA LEU A 302 2.39 -26.66 -1.52
C LEU A 302 3.22 -25.93 -2.60
N ALA A 303 4.25 -26.57 -3.15
CA ALA A 303 5.00 -26.01 -4.28
C ALA A 303 4.10 -25.68 -5.47
N GLY A 304 3.16 -26.58 -5.79
CA GLY A 304 2.14 -26.38 -6.82
C GLY A 304 1.28 -25.13 -6.59
N THR A 305 0.76 -25.00 -5.36
CA THR A 305 -0.05 -23.83 -4.98
C THR A 305 0.75 -22.53 -5.04
N ALA A 306 2.03 -22.55 -4.65
CA ALA A 306 2.92 -21.40 -4.74
C ALA A 306 3.16 -21.00 -6.22
N GLY A 307 3.38 -21.97 -7.11
CA GLY A 307 3.55 -21.71 -8.54
C GLY A 307 2.30 -21.15 -9.20
N LEU A 308 1.11 -21.67 -8.87
CA LEU A 308 -0.17 -21.14 -9.35
C LEU A 308 -0.41 -19.70 -8.91
N LEU A 309 -0.17 -19.40 -7.62
CA LEU A 309 -0.31 -18.05 -7.10
C LEU A 309 0.71 -17.08 -7.72
N TRP A 310 1.95 -17.53 -7.92
CA TRP A 310 2.98 -16.77 -8.63
C TRP A 310 2.54 -16.42 -10.06
N MET A 311 2.03 -17.40 -10.81
CA MET A 311 1.55 -17.18 -12.18
C MET A 311 0.33 -16.25 -12.25
N ARG A 312 -0.51 -16.24 -11.21
CA ARG A 312 -1.64 -15.30 -11.13
C ARG A 312 -1.19 -13.85 -10.99
N GLU A 313 -0.11 -13.61 -10.26
CA GLU A 313 0.39 -12.26 -10.00
C GLU A 313 1.30 -11.74 -11.12
N GLU A 314 2.30 -12.54 -11.51
CA GLU A 314 3.35 -12.11 -12.46
C GLU A 314 3.05 -12.53 -13.92
N GLY A 315 2.06 -13.40 -14.10
CA GLY A 315 1.67 -13.98 -15.38
C GLY A 315 2.29 -15.37 -15.64
N PRO A 316 1.76 -16.09 -16.64
CA PRO A 316 2.23 -17.43 -17.00
C PRO A 316 3.65 -17.40 -17.61
N SER A 317 4.51 -18.31 -17.17
CA SER A 317 5.87 -18.50 -17.70
C SER A 317 6.16 -19.98 -17.89
N ILE A 318 6.80 -20.33 -19.01
CA ILE A 318 7.19 -21.73 -19.33
C ILE A 318 8.07 -22.31 -18.22
N ALA A 319 8.92 -21.48 -17.60
CA ALA A 319 9.80 -21.88 -16.51
C ALA A 319 9.06 -22.32 -15.24
N VAL A 320 7.78 -21.94 -15.08
CA VAL A 320 6.92 -22.35 -13.95
C VAL A 320 5.93 -23.43 -14.39
N ILE A 321 5.36 -23.31 -15.59
CA ILE A 321 4.37 -24.26 -16.12
C ILE A 321 4.95 -25.68 -16.26
N LEU A 322 6.17 -25.81 -16.78
CA LEU A 322 6.76 -27.14 -17.00
C LEU A 322 7.01 -27.87 -15.67
N PRO A 323 7.64 -27.25 -14.64
CA PRO A 323 7.75 -27.87 -13.33
C PRO A 323 6.42 -28.19 -12.65
N GLU A 324 5.39 -27.35 -12.82
CA GLU A 324 4.04 -27.60 -12.27
C GLU A 324 3.43 -28.90 -12.81
N ILE A 325 3.56 -29.17 -14.11
CA ILE A 325 3.08 -30.42 -14.73
C ILE A 325 3.80 -31.63 -14.14
N VAL A 326 5.11 -31.50 -13.89
CA VAL A 326 5.88 -32.58 -13.27
C VAL A 326 5.51 -32.76 -11.79
N LEU A 327 5.24 -31.67 -11.06
CA LEU A 327 4.75 -31.73 -9.68
C LEU A 327 3.41 -32.46 -9.60
N LEU A 328 2.48 -32.19 -10.51
CA LEU A 328 1.20 -32.92 -10.62
C LEU A 328 1.41 -34.43 -10.79
N TYR A 329 2.35 -34.83 -11.65
CA TYR A 329 2.71 -36.25 -11.80
C TYR A 329 3.28 -36.84 -10.51
N VAL A 330 4.20 -36.12 -9.83
CA VAL A 330 4.78 -36.54 -8.55
C VAL A 330 3.69 -36.70 -7.47
N ILE A 331 2.72 -35.80 -7.40
CA ILE A 331 1.59 -35.88 -6.44
C ILE A 331 0.80 -37.16 -6.65
N VAL A 332 0.41 -37.46 -7.89
CA VAL A 332 -0.39 -38.67 -8.21
C VAL A 332 0.40 -39.93 -7.85
N VAL A 333 1.67 -40.02 -8.25
CA VAL A 333 2.48 -41.22 -7.99
C VAL A 333 2.74 -41.40 -6.49
N THR A 334 3.14 -40.35 -5.78
CA THR A 334 3.43 -40.44 -4.34
C THR A 334 2.18 -40.72 -3.52
N PHE A 335 1.03 -40.14 -3.87
CA PHE A 335 -0.25 -40.47 -3.24
C PHE A 335 -0.63 -41.94 -3.44
N LEU A 336 -0.53 -42.45 -4.68
CA LEU A 336 -0.82 -43.85 -4.97
C LEU A 336 0.12 -44.79 -4.22
N VAL A 337 1.41 -44.47 -4.12
CA VAL A 337 2.38 -45.25 -3.34
C VAL A 337 2.00 -45.27 -1.86
N ALA A 338 1.76 -44.10 -1.26
CA ALA A 338 1.39 -44.01 0.16
C ALA A 338 0.08 -44.76 0.47
N ALA A 339 -0.93 -44.66 -0.39
CA ALA A 339 -2.22 -45.35 -0.24
C ALA A 339 -2.07 -46.89 -0.36
N ASN A 340 -1.28 -47.36 -1.31
CA ASN A 340 -1.06 -48.81 -1.48
C ASN A 340 -0.28 -49.40 -0.30
N VAL A 341 0.74 -48.68 0.20
CA VAL A 341 1.56 -49.10 1.35
C VAL A 341 0.74 -49.18 2.64
N THR A 342 -0.25 -48.30 2.81
CA THR A 342 -1.09 -48.22 4.02
C THR A 342 -2.30 -49.18 3.98
N PHE A 343 -3.02 -49.27 2.86
CA PHE A 343 -4.31 -49.98 2.79
C PHE A 343 -4.26 -51.37 2.15
N GLN A 344 -3.32 -51.68 1.25
CA GLN A 344 -3.28 -52.97 0.53
C GLN A 344 -1.87 -53.59 0.45
N PRO A 345 -1.29 -54.00 1.60
CA PRO A 345 0.10 -54.47 1.66
C PRO A 345 0.34 -55.75 0.83
N THR A 346 -0.66 -56.60 0.66
CA THR A 346 -0.56 -57.87 -0.07
C THR A 346 -0.53 -57.70 -1.59
N LYS A 347 -1.13 -56.63 -2.13
CA LYS A 347 -1.09 -56.33 -3.57
C LYS A 347 0.25 -55.75 -4.03
N LEU A 348 0.98 -55.05 -3.15
CA LEU A 348 2.31 -54.53 -3.45
C LEU A 348 3.31 -55.67 -3.74
N ILE A 349 3.14 -56.82 -3.08
CA ILE A 349 3.96 -58.03 -3.25
C ILE A 349 3.70 -58.71 -4.62
N GLN A 350 2.50 -58.53 -5.19
CA GLN A 350 2.11 -59.08 -6.49
C GLN A 350 2.55 -58.22 -7.69
N LEU A 351 2.96 -56.96 -7.47
CA LEU A 351 3.65 -56.12 -8.46
C LEU A 351 5.09 -56.61 -8.66
N LYS A 352 5.24 -57.85 -9.15
CA LYS A 352 6.52 -58.56 -9.34
C LYS A 352 7.39 -57.99 -10.49
N SER A 353 6.98 -56.87 -11.10
CA SER A 353 7.79 -56.16 -12.09
C SER A 353 8.88 -55.37 -11.39
N THR A 354 10.12 -55.83 -11.49
CA THR A 354 11.34 -55.16 -10.98
C THR A 354 11.45 -53.71 -11.45
N THR A 355 10.86 -53.38 -12.60
CA THR A 355 10.79 -52.03 -13.16
C THR A 355 9.84 -51.12 -12.36
N ALA A 356 8.64 -51.61 -12.00
CA ALA A 356 7.65 -50.84 -11.24
C ALA A 356 8.14 -50.50 -9.82
N GLN A 357 8.83 -51.44 -9.18
CA GLN A 357 9.41 -51.28 -7.86
C GLN A 357 10.61 -50.32 -7.86
N ARG A 358 11.41 -50.29 -8.95
CA ARG A 358 12.46 -49.29 -9.15
C ARG A 358 11.88 -47.89 -9.39
N THR A 359 10.87 -47.74 -10.26
CA THR A 359 10.23 -46.44 -10.51
C THR A 359 9.59 -45.84 -9.25
N MET A 360 8.98 -46.65 -8.39
CA MET A 360 8.46 -46.18 -7.09
C MET A 360 9.57 -45.70 -6.14
N GLY A 361 10.74 -46.36 -6.13
CA GLY A 361 11.87 -45.97 -5.28
C GLY A 361 12.55 -44.65 -5.67
N TYR A 362 12.59 -44.32 -6.96
CA TYR A 362 13.24 -43.10 -7.46
C TYR A 362 12.32 -41.87 -7.53
N THR A 363 10.99 -42.07 -7.48
CA THR A 363 10.05 -40.95 -7.61
C THR A 363 10.06 -40.02 -6.39
N ALA A 364 10.20 -40.55 -5.17
CA ALA A 364 10.24 -39.72 -3.97
C ALA A 364 11.50 -38.81 -3.89
N PRO A 365 12.74 -39.31 -4.11
CA PRO A 365 13.92 -38.44 -4.21
C PRO A 365 13.84 -37.39 -5.33
N GLY A 366 13.32 -37.78 -6.50
CA GLY A 366 13.11 -36.86 -7.62
C GLY A 366 12.09 -35.77 -7.29
N GLY A 367 11.01 -36.12 -6.60
CA GLY A 367 10.01 -35.18 -6.10
C GLY A 367 10.59 -34.17 -5.10
N VAL A 368 11.39 -34.63 -4.14
CA VAL A 368 12.11 -33.74 -3.20
C VAL A 368 12.98 -32.74 -3.94
N LEU A 369 13.79 -33.22 -4.89
CA LEU A 369 14.67 -32.35 -5.69
C LEU A 369 13.85 -31.32 -6.48
N LEU A 370 12.75 -31.74 -7.10
CA LEU A 370 11.88 -30.85 -7.87
C LEU A 370 11.23 -29.78 -7.00
N VAL A 371 10.73 -30.13 -5.81
CA VAL A 371 10.14 -29.18 -4.85
C VAL A 371 11.18 -28.17 -4.36
N VAL A 372 12.41 -28.62 -4.07
CA VAL A 372 13.49 -27.74 -3.63
C VAL A 372 13.88 -26.77 -4.75
N LEU A 373 14.01 -27.24 -5.98
CA LEU A 373 14.38 -26.41 -7.13
C LEU A 373 13.29 -25.36 -7.45
N THR A 374 12.02 -25.78 -7.50
CA THR A 374 10.88 -24.89 -7.79
C THR A 374 10.69 -23.85 -6.68
N SER A 375 10.70 -24.27 -5.42
CA SER A 375 10.61 -23.35 -4.29
C SER A 375 11.81 -22.40 -4.22
N SER A 376 13.03 -22.85 -4.51
CA SER A 376 14.22 -21.99 -4.56
C SER A 376 14.12 -20.93 -5.66
N PHE A 377 13.57 -21.30 -6.83
CA PHE A 377 13.30 -20.35 -7.91
C PHE A 377 12.31 -19.27 -7.45
N HIS A 378 11.21 -19.65 -6.80
CA HIS A 378 10.24 -18.70 -6.25
C HIS A 378 10.88 -17.80 -5.19
N ILE A 379 11.57 -18.36 -4.19
CA ILE A 379 12.21 -17.60 -3.12
C ILE A 379 13.22 -16.59 -3.70
N LYS A 380 14.03 -17.00 -4.68
CA LYS A 380 15.01 -16.11 -5.34
C LYS A 380 14.34 -14.95 -6.07
N ASN A 381 13.28 -15.23 -6.84
CA ASN A 381 12.57 -14.17 -7.57
C ASN A 381 11.76 -13.25 -6.64
N ILE A 382 11.21 -13.79 -5.56
CA ILE A 382 10.57 -13.00 -4.50
C ILE A 382 11.60 -12.10 -3.82
N HIS A 383 12.80 -12.59 -3.54
CA HIS A 383 13.86 -11.76 -2.97
C HIS A 383 14.22 -10.59 -3.90
N HIS A 384 14.33 -10.85 -5.21
CA HIS A 384 14.55 -9.79 -6.19
C HIS A 384 13.39 -8.78 -6.24
N ARG A 385 12.14 -9.24 -6.19
CA ARG A 385 10.96 -8.35 -6.10
C ARG A 385 10.94 -7.53 -4.82
N HIS A 386 11.37 -8.11 -3.71
CA HIS A 386 11.47 -7.39 -2.45
C HIS A 386 12.44 -6.21 -2.52
N GLU A 387 13.55 -6.33 -3.28
CA GLU A 387 14.53 -5.25 -3.44
C GLU A 387 13.96 -4.00 -4.13
N ASP A 388 12.84 -4.12 -4.86
CA ASP A 388 12.09 -3.01 -5.47
C ASP A 388 11.42 -2.09 -4.42
N GLY A 389 11.37 -2.52 -3.16
CA GLY A 389 10.85 -1.75 -2.03
C GLY A 389 11.91 -1.34 -1.01
N CYS A 390 11.47 -0.69 0.06
CA CYS A 390 12.31 -0.24 1.19
C CYS A 390 11.86 -0.78 2.55
N THR A 391 10.79 -1.57 2.60
CA THR A 391 10.37 -2.27 3.82
C THR A 391 11.36 -3.38 4.18
N ALA A 392 11.38 -3.79 5.44
CA ALA A 392 12.09 -4.98 5.87
C ALA A 392 11.52 -6.26 5.21
N PHE A 393 12.41 -7.24 5.01
CA PHE A 393 12.02 -8.55 4.47
C PHE A 393 11.12 -9.29 5.45
N VAL A 394 10.23 -10.14 4.91
CA VAL A 394 9.32 -10.94 5.74
C VAL A 394 10.13 -11.97 6.51
N ASP A 395 10.05 -11.91 7.84
CA ASP A 395 10.66 -12.93 8.68
C ASP A 395 9.87 -14.25 8.60
N VAL A 396 10.52 -15.28 8.08
CA VAL A 396 9.99 -16.63 7.89
C VAL A 396 10.68 -17.66 8.80
N THR A 397 11.60 -17.23 9.67
CA THR A 397 12.42 -18.12 10.50
C THR A 397 11.57 -18.92 11.49
N ALA A 398 10.70 -18.26 12.25
CA ALA A 398 9.81 -18.92 13.20
C ALA A 398 8.85 -19.90 12.50
N LEU A 399 8.36 -19.54 11.32
CA LEU A 399 7.51 -20.41 10.49
C LEU A 399 8.27 -21.66 10.04
N ALA A 400 9.50 -21.50 9.55
CA ALA A 400 10.33 -22.61 9.11
C ALA A 400 10.67 -23.55 10.28
N VAL A 401 11.07 -23.00 11.43
CA VAL A 401 11.46 -23.78 12.62
C VAL A 401 10.27 -24.55 13.20
N SER A 402 9.12 -23.89 13.36
CA SER A 402 7.91 -24.55 13.87
C SER A 402 7.44 -25.66 12.94
N THR A 403 7.45 -25.43 11.63
CA THR A 403 7.11 -26.46 10.62
C THR A 403 8.09 -27.63 10.67
N ALA A 404 9.39 -27.36 10.82
CA ALA A 404 10.42 -28.38 10.90
C ALA A 404 10.25 -29.26 12.15
N ALA A 405 9.96 -28.63 13.30
CA ALA A 405 9.68 -29.34 14.54
C ALA A 405 8.47 -30.27 14.38
N VAL A 406 7.34 -29.74 13.91
CA VAL A 406 6.09 -30.53 13.76
C VAL A 406 6.27 -31.69 12.78
N SER A 407 6.97 -31.49 11.67
CA SER A 407 7.21 -32.53 10.67
C SER A 407 8.29 -33.55 11.06
N ALA A 408 9.22 -33.20 11.95
CA ALA A 408 10.24 -34.12 12.45
C ALA A 408 9.75 -35.00 13.61
N LEU A 409 8.76 -34.55 14.40
CA LEU A 409 8.25 -35.29 15.56
C LEU A 409 7.83 -36.74 15.25
N PRO A 410 7.09 -37.04 14.17
CA PRO A 410 6.74 -38.43 13.84
C PRO A 410 7.95 -39.28 13.47
N LEU A 411 8.96 -38.71 12.80
CA LEU A 411 10.21 -39.42 12.49
C LEU A 411 10.97 -39.78 13.77
N LEU A 412 11.05 -38.84 14.71
CA LEU A 412 11.65 -39.08 16.02
C LEU A 412 10.91 -40.16 16.79
N ALA A 413 9.57 -40.13 16.81
CA ALA A 413 8.76 -41.16 17.47
C ALA A 413 8.99 -42.56 16.86
N ILE A 414 9.00 -42.65 15.52
CA ILE A 414 9.31 -43.90 14.79
C ILE A 414 10.71 -44.40 15.14
N PHE A 415 11.70 -43.51 15.18
CA PHE A 415 13.07 -43.86 15.52
C PHE A 415 13.23 -44.31 16.98
N LEU A 416 12.57 -43.64 17.92
CA LEU A 416 12.57 -44.03 19.33
C LEU A 416 11.91 -45.41 19.52
N CYS A 417 10.78 -45.68 18.86
CA CYS A 417 10.13 -46.99 18.88
C CYS A 417 11.03 -48.09 18.29
N TYR A 418 11.80 -47.78 17.26
CA TYR A 418 12.77 -48.73 16.70
C TYR A 418 13.86 -49.09 17.70
N HIS A 419 14.43 -48.08 18.38
CA HIS A 419 15.53 -48.30 19.29
C HIS A 419 15.08 -49.04 20.56
N THR A 420 13.87 -48.77 21.06
CA THR A 420 13.30 -49.53 22.18
C THR A 420 13.02 -50.98 21.79
N THR A 421 12.44 -51.24 20.63
CA THR A 421 12.19 -52.62 20.16
C THR A 421 13.47 -53.41 19.91
N GLN A 422 14.51 -52.79 19.33
CA GLN A 422 15.84 -53.38 19.20
C GLN A 422 16.47 -53.73 20.56
N GLY A 423 16.36 -52.83 21.55
CA GLY A 423 16.84 -53.08 22.90
C GLY A 423 16.19 -54.33 23.53
N TRP A 424 14.87 -54.46 23.38
CA TRP A 424 14.11 -55.62 23.87
C TRP A 424 14.42 -56.92 23.11
N GLN A 425 14.80 -56.82 21.84
CA GLN A 425 15.26 -57.96 21.05
C GLN A 425 16.62 -58.44 21.55
N ASN A 426 17.58 -57.53 21.72
CA ASN A 426 18.92 -57.84 22.21
C ASN A 426 18.90 -58.40 23.64
N GLU A 427 18.06 -57.87 24.53
CA GLU A 427 17.89 -58.40 25.89
C GLU A 427 17.31 -59.82 25.90
N ARG A 428 16.33 -60.10 25.03
CA ARG A 428 15.78 -61.46 24.87
C ARG A 428 16.81 -62.42 24.30
N ASP A 429 17.59 -62.00 23.30
CA ASP A 429 18.63 -62.84 22.70
C ASP A 429 19.76 -63.12 23.71
N SER A 430 20.16 -62.15 24.54
CA SER A 430 21.12 -62.38 25.62
C SER A 430 20.57 -63.30 26.70
N SER A 431 19.30 -63.13 27.08
CA SER A 431 18.64 -63.98 28.07
C SER A 431 18.49 -65.42 27.57
N CYS A 432 18.17 -65.62 26.28
CA CYS A 432 18.11 -66.95 25.66
C CYS A 432 19.49 -67.60 25.56
N ALA A 433 20.53 -66.85 25.18
CA ALA A 433 21.90 -67.35 25.10
C ALA A 433 22.45 -67.76 26.47
N GLU A 434 22.07 -67.05 27.54
CA GLU A 434 22.44 -67.39 28.91
C GLU A 434 21.67 -68.62 29.43
N LYS A 435 20.39 -68.77 29.05
CA LYS A 435 19.59 -69.96 29.34
C LYS A 435 20.12 -71.21 28.63
N GLU A 436 20.50 -71.12 27.35
CA GLU A 436 21.16 -72.22 26.62
C GLU A 436 22.51 -72.61 27.24
N ARG A 437 23.30 -71.62 27.70
CA ARG A 437 24.59 -71.87 28.36
C ARG A 437 24.42 -72.56 29.71
N SER A 438 23.37 -72.21 30.47
CA SER A 438 23.01 -72.87 31.74
C SER A 438 22.49 -74.30 31.51
N SER A 439 21.66 -74.54 30.49
CA SER A 439 21.19 -75.88 30.12
C SER A 439 22.32 -76.82 29.66
N ARG A 440 23.28 -76.34 28.85
CA ARG A 440 24.46 -77.14 28.47
C ARG A 440 25.39 -77.45 29.64
N SER A 441 25.46 -76.58 30.65
CA SER A 441 26.21 -76.84 31.89
C SER A 441 25.55 -77.94 32.74
N PHE A 442 24.22 -78.08 32.69
CA PHE A 442 23.48 -79.10 33.44
C PHE A 442 23.54 -80.48 32.77
N GLU A 443 23.51 -80.54 31.42
CA GLU A 443 23.64 -81.80 30.66
C GLU A 443 25.00 -82.51 30.84
N MET A 444 26.05 -81.81 31.30
CA MET A 444 27.36 -82.41 31.56
C MET A 444 27.42 -83.23 32.87
N SER A 445 26.33 -83.30 33.64
CA SER A 445 26.32 -83.86 35.00
C SER A 445 25.38 -85.05 35.26
N LEU A 446 24.59 -85.54 34.29
CA LEU A 446 23.76 -86.75 34.46
C LEU A 446 23.49 -87.49 33.13
N PRO A 447 23.54 -88.84 33.07
CA PRO A 447 23.15 -89.58 31.87
C PRO A 447 21.64 -89.88 31.85
N ASN A 448 21.01 -89.50 30.73
CA ASN A 448 19.83 -90.12 30.13
C ASN A 448 18.45 -89.87 30.77
N ILE A 449 17.80 -88.75 30.44
CA ILE A 449 16.33 -88.64 30.30
C ILE A 449 16.03 -87.73 29.11
N LYS A 450 15.30 -88.25 28.11
CA LYS A 450 14.71 -87.48 27.00
C LYS A 450 13.40 -86.86 27.51
N ASP A 451 13.34 -85.54 27.53
CA ASP A 451 12.09 -84.76 27.48
C ASP A 451 12.35 -83.43 26.73
N PRO A 452 11.33 -82.81 26.13
CA PRO A 452 11.50 -81.92 24.99
C PRO A 452 12.11 -80.58 25.39
N VAL A 453 13.05 -80.11 24.56
CA VAL A 453 13.57 -78.75 24.56
C VAL A 453 12.40 -77.76 24.55
N PRO A 454 12.28 -76.83 25.51
CA PRO A 454 11.35 -75.72 25.35
C PRO A 454 11.87 -74.87 24.19
N THR A 455 11.09 -74.77 23.12
CA THR A 455 11.36 -73.87 22.00
C THR A 455 11.42 -72.42 22.50
N CYS A 456 12.61 -71.82 22.43
CA CYS A 456 12.79 -70.37 22.35
C CYS A 456 12.31 -69.85 21.00
#